data_AF-A0AB37KGM5-F1
#
_entry.id   AF-A0AB37KGM5-F1
#
_cell.length_a   1.000
_cell.length_b   1.000
_cell.length_c   1.000
_cell.angle_alpha   90.00
_cell.angle_beta   90.00
_cell.angle_gamma   90.00
#
_symmetry.space_group_name_H-M   'P 1'
#
loop_
_entity.id
_entity.type
_entity.pdbx_description
1 polymer ?
#
loop_
_entity_poly.entity_id
_entity_poly.type
_entity_poly.pdbx_seq_one_letter_code
_entity_poly.pdbx_strand_id
1 'polypeptide(L)'
;MEKIKQKDNRFLIGKRIPLTASFSKNMSLITSFWQSFQQDIKRYHLQQKKPFEKYGITFREQSKLYYACCLPADITYPDDFEIFLLPRSHYFLYEHIGPMRKLPDTIQYLMKQHLPAAHLTPKQIDLVYYEAYRPGFAYQDEYSVIEIGIPILQDTPDHMPSISAKSLLQGNGKPTEPYTWFGMDYNMNLYKGCPHGCIYCDSRSSCYQVDNFDIVRKKENELSILEMELKRKKRKGVIGIGSMSDTYHPFEKTEKITHDALELIYRYGFGVGIDTKSDLILKDIDLISAISKQYPSIVKITITTADDTLCRIIEPHVCVSSKRFIILEKLHQAGIFAGILMMPILPFINDSEENIKTIIEQAHLHHAKFIYPGFGVTLRSNQRSYFYYQLDRFFPGKRQLYEKYYHNTYSCESLHHQALWKLFQKECQKYGILYRMNDIIHAYKKETGIKQMSLL
;
A
#
# COMPACT_ATOMS: atom_id res chain seq x y z
N MET A 1 11.25 -31.31 -8.44
CA MET A 1 11.26 -31.08 -6.98
C MET A 1 9.94 -30.43 -6.58
N GLU A 2 9.31 -30.86 -5.49
CA GLU A 2 8.08 -30.25 -4.97
C GLU A 2 8.32 -29.48 -3.67
N LYS A 3 7.58 -28.39 -3.46
CA LYS A 3 7.59 -27.64 -2.19
C LYS A 3 6.35 -26.78 -2.05
N ILE A 4 5.92 -26.53 -0.83
CA ILE A 4 4.96 -25.48 -0.52
C ILE A 4 5.73 -24.20 -0.21
N LYS A 5 5.35 -23.09 -0.84
CA LYS A 5 5.98 -21.79 -0.58
C LYS A 5 4.94 -20.69 -0.55
N GLN A 6 5.02 -19.82 0.44
CA GLN A 6 4.31 -18.55 0.42
C GLN A 6 4.95 -17.61 -0.62
N LYS A 7 4.14 -17.08 -1.54
CA LYS A 7 4.59 -16.07 -2.50
C LYS A 7 3.79 -14.79 -2.33
N ASP A 8 4.47 -13.66 -2.48
CA ASP A 8 3.90 -12.31 -2.52
C ASP A 8 3.09 -12.06 -3.81
N ASN A 9 2.29 -10.99 -3.79
CA ASN A 9 1.66 -10.46 -5.00
C ASN A 9 2.72 -10.18 -6.07
N ARG A 10 2.55 -10.75 -7.25
CA ARG A 10 3.39 -10.47 -8.41
C ARG A 10 2.53 -9.98 -9.57
N PHE A 11 2.84 -8.78 -10.03
CA PHE A 11 2.20 -8.19 -11.20
C PHE A 11 2.92 -8.66 -12.46
N LEU A 12 2.12 -9.00 -13.47
CA LEU A 12 2.57 -9.40 -14.78
C LEU A 12 1.88 -8.52 -15.83
N ILE A 13 2.52 -8.32 -16.97
CA ILE A 13 1.91 -7.70 -18.16
C ILE A 13 1.84 -8.74 -19.27
N GLY A 14 0.76 -8.75 -20.03
CA GLY A 14 0.64 -9.73 -21.10
C GLY A 14 -0.62 -9.62 -21.93
N LYS A 15 -0.88 -10.67 -22.69
CA LYS A 15 -2.11 -10.83 -23.46
C LYS A 15 -2.80 -12.13 -23.08
N ARG A 16 -4.11 -12.18 -23.23
CA ARG A 16 -4.92 -13.37 -22.97
C ARG A 16 -5.65 -13.88 -24.21
N ILE A 17 -5.99 -15.17 -24.17
CA ILE A 17 -6.91 -15.83 -25.10
C ILE A 17 -7.93 -16.64 -24.31
N PRO A 18 -9.19 -16.76 -24.80
CA PRO A 18 -10.15 -17.68 -24.22
C PRO A 18 -9.73 -19.13 -24.49
N LEU A 19 -9.93 -20.00 -23.50
CA LEU A 19 -9.78 -21.44 -23.66
C LEU A 19 -11.13 -22.10 -23.98
N THR A 20 -11.06 -23.25 -24.64
CA THR A 20 -12.22 -24.07 -25.00
C THR A 20 -12.38 -25.25 -24.02
N ALA A 21 -13.50 -25.97 -24.11
CA ALA A 21 -13.67 -27.24 -23.39
C ALA A 21 -12.76 -28.37 -23.92
N SER A 22 -12.19 -28.22 -25.12
CA SER A 22 -11.35 -29.25 -25.74
C SER A 22 -9.88 -29.03 -25.41
N PHE A 23 -9.33 -30.01 -24.70
CA PHE A 23 -7.95 -29.99 -24.26
C PHE A 23 -6.94 -29.93 -25.44
N SER A 24 -7.12 -30.77 -26.46
CA SER A 24 -6.22 -30.79 -27.63
C SER A 24 -6.26 -29.47 -28.42
N LYS A 25 -7.44 -28.87 -28.59
CA LYS A 25 -7.58 -27.55 -29.22
C LYS A 25 -6.85 -26.46 -28.43
N ASN A 26 -6.94 -26.48 -27.11
CA ASN A 26 -6.27 -25.52 -26.24
C ASN A 26 -4.74 -25.60 -26.38
N MET A 27 -4.16 -26.78 -26.55
CA MET A 27 -2.71 -26.93 -26.72
C MET A 27 -2.19 -26.26 -28.01
N SER A 28 -2.89 -26.48 -29.12
CA SER A 28 -2.55 -25.81 -30.38
C SER A 28 -2.71 -24.28 -30.27
N LEU A 29 -3.80 -23.82 -29.65
CA LEU A 29 -4.05 -22.39 -29.41
C LEU A 29 -2.95 -21.75 -28.57
N ILE A 30 -2.58 -22.36 -27.44
CA ILE A 30 -1.54 -21.85 -26.53
C ILE A 30 -0.19 -21.79 -27.24
N THR A 31 0.17 -22.82 -28.02
CA THR A 31 1.45 -22.88 -28.73
C THR A 31 1.55 -21.77 -29.79
N SER A 32 0.52 -21.59 -30.62
CA SER A 32 0.47 -20.49 -31.60
C SER A 32 0.44 -19.12 -30.93
N PHE A 33 -0.27 -19.02 -29.80
CA PHE A 33 -0.35 -17.76 -29.06
C PHE A 33 0.98 -17.33 -28.46
N TRP A 34 1.76 -18.28 -27.92
CA TRP A 34 3.12 -18.00 -27.48
C TRP A 34 4.02 -17.49 -28.61
N GLN A 35 3.92 -18.05 -29.82
CA GLN A 35 4.69 -17.58 -30.98
C GLN A 35 4.35 -16.13 -31.32
N SER A 36 3.06 -15.77 -31.33
CA SER A 36 2.60 -14.39 -31.50
C SER A 36 3.12 -13.48 -30.38
N PHE A 37 3.02 -13.91 -29.12
CA PHE A 37 3.53 -13.14 -27.98
C PHE A 37 5.05 -12.91 -28.06
N GLN A 38 5.85 -13.85 -28.58
CA GLN A 38 7.28 -13.62 -28.81
C GLN A 38 7.54 -12.50 -29.84
N GLN A 39 6.66 -12.32 -30.82
CA GLN A 39 6.77 -11.23 -31.78
C GLN A 39 6.45 -9.88 -31.10
N ASP A 40 5.42 -9.84 -30.25
CA ASP A 40 5.09 -8.65 -29.46
C ASP A 40 6.22 -8.22 -28.52
N ILE A 41 6.86 -9.18 -27.84
CA ILE A 41 8.04 -8.92 -26.99
C ILE A 41 9.15 -8.20 -27.76
N LYS A 42 9.40 -8.62 -29.01
CA LYS A 42 10.40 -8.00 -29.88
C LYS A 42 9.94 -6.61 -30.34
N ARG A 43 8.68 -6.50 -30.77
CA ARG A 43 8.07 -5.25 -31.26
C ARG A 43 8.12 -4.13 -30.22
N TYR A 44 7.80 -4.45 -28.96
CA TYR A 44 7.78 -3.48 -27.86
C TYR A 44 9.10 -3.38 -27.09
N HIS A 45 10.16 -4.04 -27.55
CA HIS A 45 11.49 -4.03 -26.92
C HIS A 45 11.46 -4.38 -25.42
N LEU A 46 10.65 -5.37 -25.02
CA LEU A 46 10.41 -5.74 -23.62
C LEU A 46 11.52 -6.63 -23.00
N GLN A 47 12.60 -6.91 -23.73
CA GLN A 47 13.68 -7.82 -23.30
C GLN A 47 14.75 -7.13 -22.43
N GLN A 48 14.34 -6.35 -21.43
CA GLN A 48 15.23 -5.35 -20.82
C GLN A 48 16.03 -5.84 -19.60
N LYS A 49 15.65 -6.95 -18.95
CA LYS A 49 16.36 -7.46 -17.75
C LYS A 49 16.56 -8.98 -17.77
N LYS A 50 17.79 -9.43 -17.50
CA LYS A 50 18.15 -10.83 -17.27
C LYS A 50 18.20 -11.11 -15.75
N PRO A 51 17.75 -12.29 -15.26
CA PRO A 51 17.20 -13.41 -16.03
C PRO A 51 15.80 -13.11 -16.60
N PHE A 52 15.59 -13.48 -17.86
CA PHE A 52 14.34 -13.22 -18.59
C PHE A 52 13.33 -14.33 -18.29
N GLU A 53 12.44 -14.09 -17.34
CA GLU A 53 11.37 -15.01 -16.97
C GLU A 53 10.10 -14.72 -17.79
N LYS A 54 9.44 -15.77 -18.24
CA LYS A 54 8.11 -15.68 -18.87
C LYS A 54 7.11 -16.46 -18.04
N TYR A 55 5.85 -16.05 -18.12
CA TYR A 55 4.77 -16.67 -17.37
C TYR A 55 3.64 -17.09 -18.31
N GLY A 56 3.14 -18.30 -18.12
CA GLY A 56 1.84 -18.74 -18.59
C GLY A 56 0.89 -18.73 -17.41
N ILE A 57 -0.30 -18.15 -17.53
CA ILE A 57 -1.28 -18.19 -16.43
C ILE A 57 -2.61 -18.71 -16.96
N THR A 58 -3.20 -19.66 -16.22
CA THR A 58 -4.57 -20.10 -16.47
C THR A 58 -5.45 -19.58 -15.35
N PHE A 59 -6.49 -18.85 -15.72
CA PHE A 59 -7.40 -18.21 -14.77
C PHE A 59 -8.85 -18.27 -15.26
N ARG A 60 -9.77 -18.02 -14.34
CA ARG A 60 -11.21 -17.94 -14.61
C ARG A 60 -11.68 -16.49 -14.54
N GLU A 61 -12.54 -16.11 -15.46
CA GLU A 61 -13.28 -14.86 -15.42
C GLU A 61 -14.71 -15.15 -15.88
N GLN A 62 -15.71 -14.75 -15.07
CA GLN A 62 -17.13 -15.01 -15.35
C GLN A 62 -17.42 -16.49 -15.72
N SER A 63 -16.79 -17.43 -14.98
CA SER A 63 -16.87 -18.88 -15.19
C SER A 63 -16.27 -19.42 -16.50
N LYS A 64 -15.61 -18.57 -17.30
CA LYS A 64 -14.86 -19.00 -18.50
C LYS A 64 -13.38 -19.09 -18.19
N LEU A 65 -12.69 -20.04 -18.84
CA LEU A 65 -11.25 -20.21 -18.71
C LEU A 65 -10.51 -19.37 -19.74
N TYR A 66 -9.42 -18.77 -19.30
CA TYR A 66 -8.49 -18.01 -20.12
C TYR A 66 -7.07 -18.47 -19.88
N TYR A 67 -6.24 -18.28 -20.89
CA TYR A 67 -4.79 -18.44 -20.79
C TYR A 67 -4.14 -17.12 -21.16
N ALA A 68 -3.17 -16.66 -20.37
CA ALA A 68 -2.36 -15.49 -20.72
C ALA A 68 -0.88 -15.81 -20.78
N CYS A 69 -0.23 -15.25 -21.79
CA CYS A 69 1.22 -15.18 -21.91
C CYS A 69 1.66 -13.85 -21.32
N CYS A 70 2.58 -13.89 -20.37
CA CYS A 70 2.95 -12.72 -19.61
C CYS A 70 4.46 -12.60 -19.35
N LEU A 71 4.87 -11.39 -19.01
CA LEU A 71 6.16 -11.01 -18.46
C LEU A 71 5.97 -10.37 -17.09
N PRO A 72 6.97 -10.37 -16.20
CA PRO A 72 6.95 -9.56 -14.99
C PRO A 72 6.66 -8.09 -15.33
N ALA A 73 5.68 -7.48 -14.64
CA ALA A 73 5.39 -6.08 -14.82
C ALA A 73 6.58 -5.25 -14.33
N ASP A 74 7.09 -4.38 -15.19
CA ASP A 74 8.18 -3.47 -14.87
C ASP A 74 7.77 -1.99 -15.07
N ILE A 75 8.45 -1.32 -15.98
CA ILE A 75 8.36 0.11 -16.27
C ILE A 75 7.60 0.33 -17.60
N THR A 76 7.45 -0.70 -18.44
CA THR A 76 6.76 -0.55 -19.75
C THR A 76 5.43 -1.29 -19.74
N TYR A 77 4.35 -0.62 -20.16
CA TYR A 77 3.00 -1.16 -20.21
C TYR A 77 2.41 -0.87 -21.60
N PRO A 78 2.53 -1.79 -22.57
CA PRO A 78 1.95 -1.57 -23.90
C PRO A 78 0.42 -1.41 -23.84
N ASP A 79 -0.15 -0.58 -24.73
CA ASP A 79 -1.59 -0.27 -24.75
C ASP A 79 -2.46 -1.51 -24.98
N ASP A 80 -1.98 -2.46 -25.77
CA ASP A 80 -2.67 -3.72 -26.08
C ASP A 80 -2.36 -4.85 -25.09
N PHE A 81 -1.73 -4.53 -23.95
CA PHE A 81 -1.43 -5.47 -22.87
C PHE A 81 -2.32 -5.20 -21.64
N GLU A 82 -2.66 -6.29 -20.96
CA GLU A 82 -3.38 -6.29 -19.69
C GLU A 82 -2.40 -6.52 -18.52
N ILE A 83 -2.74 -5.98 -17.35
CA ILE A 83 -2.02 -6.28 -16.09
C ILE A 83 -2.71 -7.45 -15.39
N PHE A 84 -1.95 -8.52 -15.16
CA PHE A 84 -2.39 -9.69 -14.41
C PHE A 84 -1.74 -9.70 -13.02
N LEU A 85 -2.48 -10.24 -12.04
CA LEU A 85 -1.99 -10.45 -10.69
C LEU A 85 -1.84 -11.96 -10.45
N LEU A 86 -0.63 -12.41 -10.14
CA LEU A 86 -0.43 -13.62 -9.36
C LEU A 86 -0.63 -13.24 -7.89
N PRO A 87 -1.78 -13.59 -7.28
CA PRO A 87 -2.10 -13.10 -5.96
C PRO A 87 -1.21 -13.78 -4.94
N ARG A 88 -1.03 -13.11 -3.81
CA ARG A 88 -0.41 -13.72 -2.66
C ARG A 88 -1.21 -14.97 -2.26
N SER A 89 -0.49 -16.07 -2.15
CA SER A 89 -1.02 -17.32 -1.63
C SER A 89 0.12 -18.19 -1.14
N HIS A 90 -0.23 -19.21 -0.38
CA HIS A 90 0.59 -20.41 -0.38
C HIS A 90 0.39 -21.11 -1.72
N TYR A 91 1.49 -21.48 -2.33
CA TYR A 91 1.51 -22.20 -3.60
C TYR A 91 2.13 -23.56 -3.38
N PHE A 92 1.46 -24.58 -3.89
CA PHE A 92 2.10 -25.84 -4.20
C PHE A 92 2.93 -25.64 -5.48
N LEU A 93 4.25 -25.83 -5.36
CA LEU A 93 5.21 -25.66 -6.44
C LEU A 93 5.70 -27.02 -6.91
N TYR A 94 5.66 -27.24 -8.22
CA TYR A 94 6.13 -28.46 -8.86
C TYR A 94 6.96 -28.13 -10.09
N GLU A 95 8.13 -28.75 -10.24
CA GLU A 95 8.95 -28.61 -11.43
C GLU A 95 8.61 -29.69 -12.45
N HIS A 96 7.99 -29.29 -13.56
CA HIS A 96 7.85 -30.12 -14.74
C HIS A 96 9.19 -30.16 -15.49
N ILE A 97 9.64 -31.37 -15.83
CA ILE A 97 10.85 -31.60 -16.64
C ILE A 97 10.41 -32.30 -17.93
N GLY A 98 10.66 -31.67 -19.07
CA GLY A 98 10.35 -32.22 -20.37
C GLY A 98 9.70 -31.21 -21.33
N PRO A 99 9.35 -31.66 -22.55
CA PRO A 99 8.81 -30.80 -23.58
C PRO A 99 7.42 -30.27 -23.20
N MET A 100 7.06 -29.11 -23.73
CA MET A 100 5.79 -28.44 -23.43
C MET A 100 4.56 -29.29 -23.78
N ARG A 101 4.67 -30.17 -24.79
CA ARG A 101 3.60 -31.10 -25.18
C ARG A 101 3.13 -32.04 -24.05
N LYS A 102 4.00 -32.34 -23.07
CA LYS A 102 3.71 -33.19 -21.90
C LYS A 102 3.20 -32.39 -20.70
N LEU A 103 3.32 -31.06 -20.73
CA LEU A 103 3.03 -30.19 -19.59
C LEU A 103 1.60 -30.38 -19.04
N PRO A 104 0.56 -30.56 -19.88
CA PRO A 104 -0.77 -30.67 -19.29
C PRO A 104 -1.11 -32.04 -18.74
N ASP A 105 -0.43 -33.11 -19.20
CA ASP A 105 -0.53 -34.41 -18.53
C ASP A 105 -0.03 -34.26 -17.09
N THR A 106 1.08 -33.53 -16.89
CA THR A 106 1.59 -33.14 -15.58
C THR A 106 0.55 -32.34 -14.79
N ILE A 107 -0.03 -31.28 -15.36
CA ILE A 107 -1.03 -30.45 -14.67
C ILE A 107 -2.28 -31.27 -14.30
N GLN A 108 -2.75 -32.13 -15.18
CA GLN A 108 -3.90 -33.01 -14.94
C GLN A 108 -3.60 -34.00 -13.80
N TYR A 109 -2.41 -34.60 -13.80
CA TYR A 109 -1.95 -35.46 -12.72
C TYR A 109 -1.90 -34.71 -11.38
N LEU A 110 -1.31 -33.52 -11.36
CA LEU A 110 -1.20 -32.70 -10.15
C LEU A 110 -2.59 -32.36 -9.57
N MET A 111 -3.51 -31.91 -10.42
CA MET A 111 -4.85 -31.48 -9.99
C MET A 111 -5.75 -32.64 -9.57
N LYS A 112 -5.70 -33.79 -10.27
CA LYS A 112 -6.64 -34.90 -10.05
C LYS A 112 -6.14 -35.97 -9.08
N GLN A 113 -4.83 -36.09 -8.91
CA GLN A 113 -4.23 -37.19 -8.13
C GLN A 113 -3.32 -36.67 -7.03
N HIS A 114 -2.32 -35.85 -7.38
CA HIS A 114 -1.26 -35.49 -6.45
C HIS A 114 -1.73 -34.58 -5.30
N LEU A 115 -2.42 -33.47 -5.62
CA LEU A 115 -2.92 -32.55 -4.61
C LEU A 115 -3.91 -33.23 -3.64
N PRO A 116 -4.92 -34.01 -4.11
CA PRO A 116 -5.78 -34.79 -3.21
C PRO A 116 -5.01 -35.77 -2.32
N ALA A 117 -4.03 -36.51 -2.87
CA ALA A 117 -3.22 -37.46 -2.11
C ALA A 117 -2.37 -36.78 -1.03
N ALA A 118 -1.92 -35.54 -1.27
CA ALA A 118 -1.20 -34.72 -0.31
C ALA A 118 -2.11 -33.95 0.67
N HIS A 119 -3.44 -34.17 0.62
CA HIS A 119 -4.44 -33.42 1.39
C HIS A 119 -4.37 -31.90 1.17
N LEU A 120 -3.92 -31.46 -0.01
CA LEU A 120 -3.84 -30.05 -0.38
C LEU A 120 -5.06 -29.65 -1.21
N THR A 121 -5.75 -28.61 -0.77
CA THR A 121 -6.93 -28.09 -1.47
C THR A 121 -6.58 -26.84 -2.27
N PRO A 122 -6.81 -26.80 -3.60
CA PRO A 122 -6.67 -25.57 -4.38
C PRO A 122 -7.54 -24.44 -3.82
N LYS A 123 -6.98 -23.23 -3.77
CA LYS A 123 -7.70 -22.04 -3.31
C LYS A 123 -8.74 -21.62 -4.35
N GLN A 124 -9.96 -21.33 -3.90
CA GLN A 124 -11.04 -20.83 -4.77
C GLN A 124 -10.86 -19.34 -5.07
N ILE A 125 -10.00 -19.04 -6.04
CA ILE A 125 -9.75 -17.71 -6.58
C ILE A 125 -9.72 -17.78 -8.11
N ASP A 126 -9.68 -16.62 -8.78
CA ASP A 126 -9.66 -16.54 -10.24
C ASP A 126 -8.45 -17.29 -10.84
N LEU A 127 -7.27 -17.18 -10.25
CA LEU A 127 -6.08 -17.92 -10.69
C LEU A 127 -6.26 -19.43 -10.45
N VAL A 128 -6.16 -20.23 -11.50
CA VAL A 128 -6.14 -21.70 -11.40
C VAL A 128 -4.72 -22.19 -11.14
N TYR A 129 -3.77 -21.79 -11.98
CA TYR A 129 -2.35 -22.09 -11.82
C TYR A 129 -1.50 -21.17 -12.71
N TYR A 130 -0.20 -21.07 -12.42
CA TYR A 130 0.78 -20.44 -13.30
C TYR A 130 1.90 -21.39 -13.70
N GLU A 131 2.57 -21.06 -14.80
CA GLU A 131 3.73 -21.72 -15.38
C GLU A 131 4.85 -20.67 -15.46
N ALA A 132 5.96 -20.88 -14.78
CA ALA A 132 7.13 -20.00 -14.84
C ALA A 132 8.24 -20.66 -15.67
N TYR A 133 8.56 -20.02 -16.79
CA TYR A 133 9.53 -20.47 -17.77
C TYR A 133 10.88 -19.83 -17.47
N ARG A 134 11.87 -20.66 -17.08
CA ARG A 134 13.22 -20.21 -16.72
C ARG A 134 14.04 -19.84 -17.96
N PRO A 135 15.09 -19.02 -17.81
CA PRO A 135 16.04 -18.75 -18.90
C PRO A 135 16.61 -20.04 -19.47
N GLY A 136 16.69 -20.13 -20.81
CA GLY A 136 17.15 -21.34 -21.51
C GLY A 136 16.04 -22.33 -21.89
N PHE A 137 14.77 -22.05 -21.54
CA PHE A 137 13.63 -22.86 -21.96
C PHE A 137 13.53 -23.01 -23.50
N ALA A 138 13.30 -24.25 -23.94
CA ALA A 138 13.05 -24.61 -25.33
C ALA A 138 11.85 -25.57 -25.44
N TYR A 139 10.90 -25.25 -26.34
CA TYR A 139 9.59 -25.92 -26.42
C TYR A 139 9.64 -27.46 -26.58
N GLN A 140 10.64 -27.95 -27.31
CA GLN A 140 10.78 -29.36 -27.66
C GLN A 140 11.87 -30.08 -26.86
N ASP A 141 12.58 -29.37 -25.98
CA ASP A 141 13.69 -29.93 -25.22
C ASP A 141 13.18 -30.83 -24.07
N GLU A 142 13.73 -32.04 -23.97
CA GLU A 142 13.39 -33.02 -22.93
C GLU A 142 13.97 -32.66 -21.56
N TYR A 143 14.85 -31.64 -21.47
CA TYR A 143 15.42 -31.15 -20.22
C TYR A 143 14.88 -29.78 -19.79
N SER A 144 13.94 -29.22 -20.54
CA SER A 144 13.33 -27.93 -20.18
C SER A 144 12.58 -28.03 -18.86
N VAL A 145 12.82 -27.05 -17.98
CA VAL A 145 12.21 -26.97 -16.65
C VAL A 145 11.18 -25.86 -16.60
N ILE A 146 9.95 -26.20 -16.24
CA ILE A 146 8.84 -25.26 -16.03
C ILE A 146 8.38 -25.40 -14.58
N GLU A 147 8.41 -24.31 -13.80
CA GLU A 147 7.81 -24.32 -12.46
C GLU A 147 6.31 -24.07 -12.58
N ILE A 148 5.52 -25.05 -12.14
CA ILE A 148 4.07 -24.94 -11.99
C ILE A 148 3.78 -24.47 -10.57
N GLY A 149 2.96 -23.44 -10.42
CA GLY A 149 2.46 -22.99 -9.13
C GLY A 149 0.95 -23.02 -9.06
N ILE A 150 0.41 -23.77 -8.10
CA ILE A 150 -1.03 -23.89 -7.85
C ILE A 150 -1.33 -23.23 -6.51
N PRO A 151 -2.19 -22.20 -6.44
CA PRO A 151 -2.56 -21.59 -5.17
C PRO A 151 -3.37 -22.59 -4.34
N ILE A 152 -2.96 -22.80 -3.09
CA ILE A 152 -3.60 -23.74 -2.16
C ILE A 152 -4.16 -23.00 -0.94
N LEU A 153 -5.19 -23.58 -0.34
CA LEU A 153 -5.67 -23.20 0.98
C LEU A 153 -4.63 -23.61 2.01
N GLN A 154 -4.28 -22.68 2.89
CA GLN A 154 -3.48 -22.93 4.07
C GLN A 154 -3.98 -21.97 5.14
N ASP A 155 -4.10 -22.45 6.38
CA ASP A 155 -4.58 -21.66 7.50
C ASP A 155 -3.70 -20.40 7.64
N THR A 156 -4.30 -19.25 7.38
CA THR A 156 -3.71 -17.98 7.80
C THR A 156 -3.95 -17.86 9.30
N PRO A 157 -2.93 -17.55 10.10
CA PRO A 157 -3.14 -17.39 11.53
C PRO A 157 -4.19 -16.29 11.78
N ASP A 158 -5.17 -16.58 12.63
CA ASP A 158 -6.19 -15.61 13.09
C ASP A 158 -5.59 -14.47 13.94
N HIS A 159 -4.28 -14.51 14.20
CA HIS A 159 -3.54 -13.54 14.98
C HIS A 159 -2.54 -12.76 14.13
N MET A 160 -2.28 -11.52 14.53
CA MET A 160 -1.25 -10.68 13.92
C MET A 160 0.14 -11.30 14.15
N PRO A 161 0.91 -11.64 13.09
CA PRO A 161 2.24 -12.21 13.27
C PRO A 161 3.21 -11.20 13.89
N SER A 162 4.30 -11.72 14.46
CA SER A 162 5.37 -10.91 15.04
C SER A 162 6.64 -10.92 14.18
N ILE A 163 7.46 -9.87 14.32
CA ILE A 163 8.80 -9.78 13.74
C ILE A 163 9.78 -9.21 14.75
N SER A 164 11.05 -9.63 14.70
CA SER A 164 12.06 -9.05 15.56
C SER A 164 12.34 -7.57 15.21
N ALA A 165 12.67 -6.79 16.23
CA ALA A 165 13.11 -5.41 16.07
C ALA A 165 14.27 -5.09 17.00
N LYS A 166 15.22 -4.29 16.50
CA LYS A 166 16.34 -3.78 17.30
C LYS A 166 16.07 -2.37 17.86
N SER A 167 15.17 -1.63 17.21
CA SER A 167 14.84 -0.26 17.55
C SER A 167 13.43 0.08 17.05
N LEU A 168 12.74 0.93 17.81
CA LEU A 168 11.45 1.48 17.43
C LEU A 168 11.53 2.96 17.10
N LEU A 169 12.41 3.69 17.79
CA LEU A 169 12.58 5.14 17.66
C LEU A 169 13.81 5.52 16.84
N GLN A 170 13.58 6.03 15.64
CA GLN A 170 14.61 6.64 14.82
C GLN A 170 14.60 8.16 14.98
N GLY A 171 15.77 8.78 15.11
CA GLY A 171 15.87 10.24 15.10
C GLY A 171 15.76 10.78 13.68
N ASN A 172 15.00 11.87 13.50
CA ASN A 172 14.90 12.55 12.21
C ASN A 172 16.06 13.56 12.06
N GLY A 173 16.97 13.29 11.12
CA GLY A 173 18.00 14.24 10.70
C GLY A 173 19.19 14.43 11.66
N LYS A 174 20.16 15.24 11.21
CA LYS A 174 21.23 15.77 12.06
C LYS A 174 20.67 16.93 12.91
N PRO A 175 21.16 17.18 14.13
CA PRO A 175 20.72 18.30 14.98
C PRO A 175 20.80 19.69 14.31
N THR A 176 21.57 19.81 13.22
CA THR A 176 21.89 21.04 12.49
C THR A 176 20.92 21.36 11.35
N GLU A 177 20.00 20.46 10.99
CA GLU A 177 19.00 20.70 9.95
C GLU A 177 17.61 20.86 10.58
N PRO A 178 16.88 21.96 10.31
CA PRO A 178 15.57 22.17 10.89
C PRO A 178 14.60 21.07 10.44
N TYR A 179 14.04 20.35 11.41
CA TYR A 179 13.05 19.28 11.24
C TYR A 179 11.93 19.68 10.27
N THR A 180 11.87 19.06 9.09
CA THR A 180 11.05 19.60 7.98
C THR A 180 9.61 19.11 7.95
N TRP A 181 9.30 17.92 8.48
CA TRP A 181 7.96 17.33 8.36
C TRP A 181 7.18 17.33 9.67
N PHE A 182 6.20 18.23 9.77
CA PHE A 182 5.38 18.50 10.97
C PHE A 182 6.16 18.71 12.27
N GLY A 183 7.47 18.97 12.19
CA GLY A 183 8.33 19.20 13.36
C GLY A 183 8.52 17.96 14.23
N MET A 184 8.42 16.75 13.66
CA MET A 184 8.66 15.48 14.35
C MET A 184 10.16 15.28 14.59
N ASP A 185 10.53 15.07 15.86
CA ASP A 185 11.91 14.83 16.29
C ASP A 185 12.35 13.37 16.13
N TYR A 186 11.38 12.47 16.30
CA TYR A 186 11.56 11.03 16.22
C TYR A 186 10.46 10.43 15.36
N ASN A 187 10.77 9.34 14.66
CA ASN A 187 9.77 8.51 14.01
C ASN A 187 9.71 7.15 14.72
N MET A 188 8.50 6.72 15.05
CA MET A 188 8.23 5.45 15.69
C MET A 188 7.44 4.55 14.74
N ASN A 189 7.90 3.29 14.64
CA ASN A 189 7.20 2.26 13.88
C ASN A 189 6.95 1.07 14.81
N LEU A 190 5.72 0.92 15.28
CA LEU A 190 5.27 -0.25 16.06
C LEU A 190 5.00 -1.46 15.15
N TYR A 191 4.59 -1.17 13.92
CA TYR A 191 4.09 -2.12 12.94
C TYR A 191 4.88 -2.12 11.65
N LYS A 192 4.87 -3.27 10.95
CA LYS A 192 5.41 -3.42 9.60
C LYS A 192 4.34 -4.01 8.67
N GLY A 193 4.02 -3.29 7.59
CA GLY A 193 2.86 -3.58 6.73
C GLY A 193 1.60 -2.86 7.22
N CYS A 194 0.55 -2.81 6.40
CA CYS A 194 -0.70 -2.12 6.72
C CYS A 194 -1.88 -2.81 6.01
N PRO A 195 -2.98 -3.17 6.72
CA PRO A 195 -4.09 -3.91 6.13
C PRO A 195 -5.14 -3.02 5.45
N HIS A 196 -4.92 -1.69 5.40
CA HIS A 196 -5.92 -0.72 4.92
C HIS A 196 -6.17 -0.77 3.41
N GLY A 197 -5.24 -1.31 2.62
CA GLY A 197 -5.46 -1.58 1.19
C GLY A 197 -5.54 -0.33 0.29
N CYS A 198 -5.09 0.85 0.74
CA CYS A 198 -5.14 2.07 -0.06
C CYS A 198 -4.45 1.87 -1.42
N ILE A 199 -5.13 2.21 -2.52
CA ILE A 199 -4.66 1.87 -3.87
C ILE A 199 -3.35 2.57 -4.24
N TYR A 200 -3.07 3.69 -3.59
CA TYR A 200 -1.91 4.57 -3.84
C TYR A 200 -0.79 4.43 -2.80
N CYS A 201 -0.87 3.48 -1.85
CA CYS A 201 0.01 3.45 -0.69
C CYS A 201 1.50 3.39 -1.06
N ASP A 202 2.25 4.45 -0.76
CA ASP A 202 3.69 4.57 -1.04
C ASP A 202 4.51 3.47 -0.35
N SER A 203 4.15 3.12 0.89
CA SER A 203 4.83 2.09 1.69
C SER A 203 4.76 0.67 1.08
N ARG A 204 3.94 0.45 0.05
CA ARG A 204 3.95 -0.79 -0.77
C ARG A 204 5.21 -0.90 -1.64
N SER A 205 5.85 0.23 -1.95
CA SER A 205 7.04 0.27 -2.82
C SER A 205 8.16 -0.62 -2.28
N SER A 206 8.81 -1.33 -3.20
CA SER A 206 9.92 -2.24 -2.93
C SER A 206 11.11 -1.56 -2.23
N CYS A 207 11.23 -0.23 -2.33
CA CYS A 207 12.29 0.51 -1.62
C CYS A 207 12.18 0.39 -0.10
N TYR A 208 10.98 0.12 0.44
CA TYR A 208 10.77 -0.04 1.87
C TYR A 208 11.02 -1.46 2.38
N GLN A 209 11.28 -2.42 1.48
CA GLN A 209 11.61 -3.80 1.84
C GLN A 209 10.59 -4.41 2.81
N VAL A 210 9.31 -4.09 2.58
CA VAL A 210 8.17 -4.67 3.27
C VAL A 210 7.59 -5.74 2.36
N ASP A 211 8.07 -6.96 2.57
CA ASP A 211 7.39 -8.15 2.06
C ASP A 211 5.97 -8.19 2.60
N ASN A 212 5.04 -8.83 1.88
CA ASN A 212 3.75 -9.18 2.45
C ASN A 212 2.96 -7.96 2.99
N PHE A 213 3.09 -6.79 2.35
CA PHE A 213 2.67 -5.47 2.88
C PHE A 213 1.27 -5.44 3.52
N ASP A 214 0.28 -6.12 2.92
CA ASP A 214 -1.10 -6.11 3.43
C ASP A 214 -1.29 -6.92 4.73
N ILE A 215 -0.31 -7.75 5.12
CA ILE A 215 -0.27 -8.39 6.44
C ILE A 215 0.59 -7.53 7.35
N VAL A 216 -0.11 -6.82 8.23
CA VAL A 216 0.54 -6.12 9.32
C VAL A 216 1.15 -7.11 10.29
N ARG A 217 2.35 -6.77 10.76
CA ARG A 217 3.11 -7.53 11.74
C ARG A 217 3.49 -6.60 12.88
N LYS A 218 3.31 -7.05 14.11
CA LYS A 218 3.83 -6.34 15.28
C LYS A 218 5.31 -6.61 15.45
N LYS A 219 6.03 -5.65 16.01
CA LYS A 219 7.42 -5.89 16.42
C LYS A 219 7.42 -6.59 17.78
N GLU A 220 8.29 -7.57 17.96
CA GLU A 220 8.42 -8.30 19.23
C GLU A 220 9.04 -7.44 20.32
N ASN A 221 8.54 -7.58 21.54
CA ASN A 221 9.02 -6.86 22.73
C ASN A 221 8.95 -5.33 22.56
N GLU A 222 8.00 -4.86 21.76
CA GLU A 222 7.83 -3.50 21.33
C GLU A 222 7.78 -2.51 22.51
N LEU A 223 6.97 -2.79 23.53
CA LEU A 223 6.86 -1.90 24.69
C LEU A 223 8.15 -1.85 25.51
N SER A 224 8.81 -2.99 25.71
CA SER A 224 10.09 -3.07 26.44
C SER A 224 11.22 -2.34 25.70
N ILE A 225 11.29 -2.49 24.37
CA ILE A 225 12.25 -1.77 23.53
C ILE A 225 11.96 -0.27 23.58
N LEU A 226 10.70 0.13 23.42
CA LEU A 226 10.28 1.52 23.44
C LEU A 226 10.67 2.17 24.78
N GLU A 227 10.33 1.54 25.90
CA GLU A 227 10.62 2.06 27.22
C GLU A 227 12.12 2.27 27.43
N MET A 228 12.95 1.30 27.05
CA MET A 228 14.40 1.41 27.13
C MET A 228 14.93 2.57 26.27
N GLU A 229 14.40 2.74 25.05
CA GLU A 229 14.80 3.83 24.17
C GLU A 229 14.38 5.20 24.73
N LEU A 230 13.14 5.35 25.21
CA LEU A 230 12.63 6.58 25.83
C LEU A 230 13.45 6.98 27.06
N LYS A 231 13.81 6.02 27.92
CA LYS A 231 14.70 6.21 29.09
C LYS A 231 16.06 6.78 28.70
N ARG A 232 16.63 6.33 27.57
CA ARG A 232 17.98 6.72 27.11
C ARG A 232 18.01 8.08 26.39
N LYS A 233 16.89 8.54 25.84
CA LYS A 233 16.82 9.81 25.08
C LYS A 233 16.83 11.01 26.03
N LYS A 234 17.98 11.71 26.07
CA LYS A 234 18.18 12.94 26.84
C LYS A 234 17.36 14.12 26.29
N ARG A 235 17.27 14.24 24.96
CA ARG A 235 16.50 15.28 24.29
C ARG A 235 15.04 14.84 24.17
N LYS A 236 14.13 15.59 24.77
CA LYS A 236 12.69 15.42 24.55
C LYS A 236 12.27 16.09 23.25
N GLY A 237 11.17 15.61 22.69
CA GLY A 237 10.67 16.06 21.39
C GLY A 237 9.34 15.41 21.06
N VAL A 238 8.93 15.57 19.81
CA VAL A 238 7.67 15.01 19.29
C VAL A 238 7.96 13.70 18.55
N ILE A 239 7.30 12.62 18.98
CA ILE A 239 7.40 11.30 18.36
C ILE A 239 6.28 11.16 17.33
N GLY A 240 6.64 11.02 16.06
CA GLY A 240 5.71 10.73 14.97
C GLY A 240 5.37 9.25 14.89
N ILE A 241 4.08 8.91 14.79
CA ILE A 241 3.55 7.56 14.55
C ILE A 241 2.57 7.59 13.37
N GLY A 242 2.47 6.48 12.64
CA GLY A 242 1.47 6.30 11.58
C GLY A 242 1.96 6.55 10.15
N SER A 243 3.23 6.95 9.96
CA SER A 243 3.72 7.40 8.65
C SER A 243 3.95 6.28 7.63
N MET A 244 4.42 5.11 8.07
CA MET A 244 4.71 3.95 7.21
C MET A 244 3.67 2.83 7.30
N SER A 245 3.01 2.75 8.46
CA SER A 245 1.92 1.85 8.75
C SER A 245 0.96 2.61 9.64
N ASP A 246 -0.32 2.57 9.32
CA ASP A 246 -1.32 3.20 10.17
C ASP A 246 -1.39 2.42 11.47
N THR A 247 -1.09 3.09 12.57
CA THR A 247 -1.01 2.47 13.89
C THR A 247 -2.37 1.97 14.36
N TYR A 248 -3.46 2.57 13.86
CA TYR A 248 -4.84 2.25 14.24
C TYR A 248 -5.53 1.31 13.26
N HIS A 249 -4.87 0.20 12.95
CA HIS A 249 -5.45 -0.86 12.12
C HIS A 249 -6.40 -1.78 12.93
N PRO A 250 -7.21 -2.65 12.28
CA PRO A 250 -8.23 -3.45 12.97
C PRO A 250 -7.79 -4.26 14.20
N PHE A 251 -6.55 -4.77 14.24
CA PHE A 251 -6.03 -5.49 15.42
C PHE A 251 -5.89 -4.63 16.67
N GLU A 252 -5.83 -3.29 16.57
CA GLU A 252 -5.84 -2.39 17.74
C GLU A 252 -7.17 -2.40 18.50
N LYS A 253 -8.20 -3.07 17.97
CA LYS A 253 -9.41 -3.30 18.75
C LYS A 253 -9.14 -4.12 20.01
N THR A 254 -8.17 -5.03 19.95
CA THR A 254 -7.83 -5.98 21.03
C THR A 254 -6.40 -5.83 21.53
N GLU A 255 -5.41 -5.64 20.64
CA GLU A 255 -3.98 -5.66 21.01
C GLU A 255 -3.55 -4.42 21.81
N LYS A 256 -4.12 -3.25 21.50
CA LYS A 256 -3.86 -1.97 22.20
C LYS A 256 -2.38 -1.56 22.31
N ILE A 257 -1.53 -1.99 21.38
CA ILE A 257 -0.09 -1.70 21.44
C ILE A 257 0.17 -0.20 21.25
N THR A 258 -0.63 0.49 20.42
CA THR A 258 -0.53 1.95 20.25
C THR A 258 -0.87 2.65 21.56
N HIS A 259 -1.95 2.21 22.22
CA HIS A 259 -2.37 2.77 23.51
C HIS A 259 -1.25 2.66 24.55
N ASP A 260 -0.70 1.46 24.74
CA ASP A 260 0.38 1.23 25.71
C ASP A 260 1.65 2.01 25.34
N ALA A 261 1.94 2.16 24.05
CA ALA A 261 3.03 3.01 23.60
C ALA A 261 2.78 4.51 23.89
N LEU A 262 1.54 4.99 23.76
CA LEU A 262 1.16 6.36 24.13
C LEU A 262 1.29 6.57 25.65
N GLU A 263 0.96 5.58 26.48
CA GLU A 263 1.18 5.66 27.94
C GLU A 263 2.66 5.83 28.28
N LEU A 264 3.54 5.08 27.60
CA LEU A 264 4.99 5.23 27.75
C LEU A 264 5.46 6.60 27.27
N ILE A 265 5.00 7.07 26.10
CA ILE A 265 5.32 8.41 25.58
C ILE A 265 4.95 9.48 26.61
N TYR A 266 3.75 9.39 27.19
CA TYR A 266 3.28 10.31 28.22
C TYR A 266 4.15 10.25 29.47
N ARG A 267 4.38 9.04 30.02
CA ARG A 267 5.17 8.80 31.23
C ARG A 267 6.60 9.33 31.12
N TYR A 268 7.21 9.23 29.94
CA TYR A 268 8.59 9.68 29.69
C TYR A 268 8.70 11.12 29.19
N GLY A 269 7.59 11.84 29.11
CA GLY A 269 7.53 13.27 28.81
C GLY A 269 7.86 13.64 27.37
N PHE A 270 7.31 12.90 26.41
CA PHE A 270 7.41 13.20 24.99
C PHE A 270 6.07 13.69 24.42
N GLY A 271 6.15 14.56 23.42
CA GLY A 271 5.00 14.93 22.59
C GLY A 271 4.72 13.85 21.54
N VAL A 272 3.54 13.89 20.93
CA VAL A 272 3.15 12.90 19.91
C VAL A 272 2.55 13.52 18.66
N GLY A 273 2.99 13.06 17.50
CA GLY A 273 2.35 13.35 16.21
C GLY A 273 1.75 12.08 15.63
N ILE A 274 0.44 12.07 15.37
CA ILE A 274 -0.25 10.86 14.93
C ILE A 274 -0.82 11.06 13.52
N ASP A 275 -0.49 10.16 12.59
CA ASP A 275 -1.11 10.02 11.27
C ASP A 275 -2.08 8.82 11.27
N THR A 276 -3.35 9.03 10.90
CA THR A 276 -4.29 7.89 10.74
C THR A 276 -5.44 8.17 9.77
N LYS A 277 -6.08 7.09 9.32
CA LYS A 277 -7.35 7.05 8.57
C LYS A 277 -8.48 6.37 9.36
N SER A 278 -8.23 6.00 10.60
CA SER A 278 -9.09 5.10 11.39
C SER A 278 -9.82 5.84 12.51
N ASP A 279 -11.04 5.43 12.81
CA ASP A 279 -11.84 5.90 13.95
C ASP A 279 -11.41 5.28 15.29
N LEU A 280 -10.51 4.28 15.27
CA LEU A 280 -9.98 3.67 16.49
C LEU A 280 -9.16 4.64 17.34
N ILE A 281 -8.63 5.73 16.75
CA ILE A 281 -7.96 6.81 17.51
C ILE A 281 -8.83 7.39 18.61
N LEU A 282 -10.16 7.35 18.46
CA LEU A 282 -11.09 7.86 19.47
C LEU A 282 -11.07 7.05 20.77
N LYS A 283 -10.53 5.83 20.78
CA LYS A 283 -10.33 5.05 22.00
C LYS A 283 -9.26 5.64 22.91
N ASP A 284 -8.31 6.36 22.31
CA ASP A 284 -7.15 6.93 23.01
C ASP A 284 -7.27 8.44 23.17
N ILE A 285 -8.46 9.01 22.91
CA ILE A 285 -8.69 10.45 22.91
C ILE A 285 -8.33 11.12 24.25
N ASP A 286 -8.68 10.48 25.36
CA ASP A 286 -8.40 11.01 26.70
C ASP A 286 -6.90 11.02 27.00
N LEU A 287 -6.19 9.95 26.60
CA LEU A 287 -4.74 9.84 26.74
C LEU A 287 -4.02 10.85 25.85
N ILE A 288 -4.46 11.01 24.59
CA ILE A 288 -3.91 12.01 23.67
C ILE A 288 -4.17 13.42 24.20
N SER A 289 -5.35 13.70 24.78
CA SER A 289 -5.66 14.98 25.43
C SER A 289 -4.77 15.24 26.66
N ALA A 290 -4.50 14.20 27.46
CA ALA A 290 -3.58 14.30 28.58
C ALA A 290 -2.15 14.64 28.14
N ILE A 291 -1.67 13.99 27.07
CA ILE A 291 -0.37 14.30 26.46
C ILE A 291 -0.37 15.73 25.92
N SER A 292 -1.41 16.14 25.17
CA SER A 292 -1.46 17.46 24.52
C SER A 292 -1.48 18.63 25.51
N LYS A 293 -1.97 18.43 26.72
CA LYS A 293 -1.93 19.44 27.80
C LYS A 293 -0.52 19.71 28.33
N GLN A 294 0.40 18.74 28.22
CA GLN A 294 1.74 18.86 28.78
C GLN A 294 2.84 18.94 27.72
N TYR A 295 2.63 18.32 26.55
CA TYR A 295 3.64 18.12 25.53
C TYR A 295 3.08 18.37 24.13
N PRO A 296 3.87 18.98 23.21
CA PRO A 296 3.42 19.30 21.85
C PRO A 296 2.83 18.09 21.15
N SER A 297 1.57 18.19 20.76
CA SER A 297 0.85 17.08 20.14
C SER A 297 0.08 17.54 18.91
N ILE A 298 0.07 16.71 17.87
CA ILE A 298 -0.59 17.02 16.60
C ILE A 298 -1.19 15.75 15.97
N VAL A 299 -2.52 15.74 15.82
CA VAL A 299 -3.24 14.65 15.15
C VAL A 299 -3.56 15.02 13.70
N LYS A 300 -3.30 14.09 12.80
CA LYS A 300 -3.42 14.23 11.34
C LYS A 300 -4.36 13.13 10.83
N ILE A 301 -5.57 13.53 10.45
CA ILE A 301 -6.55 12.61 9.85
C ILE A 301 -6.42 12.73 8.34
N THR A 302 -6.11 11.62 7.65
CA THR A 302 -6.04 11.67 6.19
C THR A 302 -7.44 11.69 5.58
N ILE A 303 -7.75 12.69 4.75
CA ILE A 303 -8.99 12.77 3.97
C ILE A 303 -8.63 13.22 2.56
N THR A 304 -8.77 12.32 1.59
CA THR A 304 -8.40 12.55 0.17
C THR A 304 -9.61 12.84 -0.72
N THR A 305 -10.81 12.49 -0.27
CA THR A 305 -12.07 12.81 -0.95
C THR A 305 -13.18 13.08 0.04
N ALA A 306 -14.13 13.94 -0.29
CA ALA A 306 -15.36 14.12 0.49
C ALA A 306 -16.46 13.08 0.15
N ASP A 307 -16.31 12.34 -0.95
CA ASP A 307 -17.28 11.32 -1.37
C ASP A 307 -16.95 9.96 -0.75
N ASP A 308 -17.84 9.47 0.12
CA ASP A 308 -17.72 8.17 0.75
C ASP A 308 -17.74 6.99 -0.25
N THR A 309 -18.35 7.17 -1.42
CA THR A 309 -18.36 6.16 -2.49
C THR A 309 -16.96 6.01 -3.07
N LEU A 310 -16.36 7.13 -3.48
CA LEU A 310 -14.98 7.14 -3.95
C LEU A 310 -14.00 6.67 -2.86
N CYS A 311 -14.19 7.10 -1.61
CA CYS A 311 -13.36 6.67 -0.48
C CYS A 311 -13.31 5.13 -0.35
N ARG A 312 -14.46 4.45 -0.43
CA ARG A 312 -14.51 2.97 -0.37
C ARG A 312 -13.76 2.28 -1.52
N ILE A 313 -13.56 2.96 -2.64
CA ILE A 313 -12.80 2.44 -3.79
C ILE A 313 -11.30 2.64 -3.55
N ILE A 314 -10.88 3.86 -3.21
CA ILE A 314 -9.45 4.21 -3.12
C ILE A 314 -8.80 3.83 -1.78
N GLU A 315 -9.60 3.66 -0.73
CA GLU A 315 -9.20 3.31 0.63
C GLU A 315 -10.19 2.28 1.25
N PRO A 316 -10.22 1.02 0.76
CA PRO A 316 -11.33 0.08 0.98
C PRO A 316 -11.52 -0.46 2.40
N HIS A 317 -10.48 -0.42 3.25
CA HIS A 317 -10.52 -1.04 4.59
C HIS A 317 -10.30 -0.05 5.74
N VAL A 318 -10.62 1.22 5.51
CA VAL A 318 -10.61 2.29 6.53
C VAL A 318 -12.01 2.88 6.68
N CYS A 319 -12.22 3.69 7.73
CA CYS A 319 -13.50 4.37 7.88
C CYS A 319 -13.68 5.42 6.77
N VAL A 320 -14.92 5.64 6.35
CA VAL A 320 -15.25 6.59 5.27
C VAL A 320 -15.00 8.04 5.67
N SER A 321 -14.85 8.94 4.69
CA SER A 321 -14.51 10.34 4.90
C SER A 321 -15.47 11.08 5.83
N SER A 322 -16.78 10.85 5.70
CA SER A 322 -17.79 11.43 6.61
C SER A 322 -17.49 11.14 8.09
N LYS A 323 -17.10 9.90 8.42
CA LYS A 323 -16.68 9.53 9.78
C LYS A 323 -15.39 10.22 10.21
N ARG A 324 -14.46 10.44 9.28
CA ARG A 324 -13.19 11.12 9.57
C ARG A 324 -13.37 12.60 9.90
N PHE A 325 -14.36 13.26 9.31
CA PHE A 325 -14.74 14.62 9.73
C PHE A 325 -15.29 14.63 11.16
N ILE A 326 -16.13 13.67 11.55
CA ILE A 326 -16.61 13.53 12.94
C ILE A 326 -15.47 13.27 13.93
N ILE A 327 -14.41 12.57 13.53
CA ILE A 327 -13.21 12.43 14.37
C ILE A 327 -12.59 13.80 14.69
N LEU A 328 -12.49 14.70 13.70
CA LEU A 328 -11.92 16.04 13.90
C LEU A 328 -12.73 16.85 14.92
N GLU A 329 -14.05 16.78 14.86
CA GLU A 329 -14.93 17.45 15.82
C GLU A 329 -14.72 16.93 17.25
N LYS A 330 -14.61 15.61 17.42
CA LYS A 330 -14.33 15.01 18.73
C LYS A 330 -12.95 15.39 19.26
N LEU A 331 -11.93 15.38 18.40
CA LEU A 331 -10.58 15.83 18.76
C LEU A 331 -10.57 17.30 19.18
N HIS A 332 -11.33 18.15 18.48
CA HIS A 332 -11.51 19.55 18.84
C HIS A 332 -12.16 19.71 20.24
N GLN A 333 -13.24 18.98 20.51
CA GLN A 333 -13.92 18.97 21.82
C GLN A 333 -12.98 18.53 22.96
N ALA A 334 -12.04 17.62 22.67
CA ALA A 334 -11.02 17.16 23.62
C ALA A 334 -9.81 18.13 23.76
N GLY A 335 -9.82 19.27 23.06
CA GLY A 335 -8.74 20.26 23.09
C GLY A 335 -7.46 19.82 22.39
N ILE A 336 -7.55 18.88 21.44
CA ILE A 336 -6.39 18.34 20.71
C ILE A 336 -6.20 19.14 19.42
N PHE A 337 -4.97 19.59 19.16
CA PHE A 337 -4.61 20.22 17.89
C PHE A 337 -4.65 19.19 16.76
N ALA A 338 -5.68 19.26 15.93
CA ALA A 338 -5.96 18.28 14.88
C ALA A 338 -6.26 18.93 13.53
N GLY A 339 -5.93 18.24 12.45
CA GLY A 339 -6.18 18.69 11.09
C GLY A 339 -6.10 17.58 10.07
N ILE A 340 -6.15 17.96 8.79
CA ILE A 340 -6.28 17.02 7.67
C ILE A 340 -4.96 16.91 6.90
N LEU A 341 -4.60 15.66 6.57
CA LEU A 341 -3.71 15.39 5.45
C LEU A 341 -4.55 15.17 4.20
N MET A 342 -4.54 16.14 3.30
CA MET A 342 -5.24 16.06 2.02
C MET A 342 -4.27 15.54 0.96
N MET A 343 -3.76 14.32 1.19
CA MET A 343 -2.78 13.69 0.32
C MET A 343 -2.94 12.16 0.26
N PRO A 344 -2.82 11.56 -0.93
CA PRO A 344 -2.69 12.20 -2.24
C PRO A 344 -4.04 12.71 -2.79
N ILE A 345 -3.98 13.81 -3.54
CA ILE A 345 -4.98 14.14 -4.55
C ILE A 345 -4.50 13.53 -5.87
N LEU A 346 -5.11 12.40 -6.22
CA LEU A 346 -4.87 11.56 -7.38
C LEU A 346 -5.36 12.23 -8.67
N PRO A 347 -4.46 12.49 -9.64
CA PRO A 347 -4.84 12.96 -10.95
C PRO A 347 -5.96 12.15 -11.60
N PHE A 348 -6.91 12.84 -12.23
CA PHE A 348 -8.06 12.29 -12.96
C PHE A 348 -9.10 11.52 -12.13
N ILE A 349 -8.95 11.49 -10.81
CA ILE A 349 -9.78 10.69 -9.89
C ILE A 349 -10.45 11.58 -8.84
N ASN A 350 -9.68 12.29 -8.02
CA ASN A 350 -10.20 13.17 -6.95
C ASN A 350 -9.58 14.57 -6.98
N ASP A 351 -8.99 14.97 -8.11
CA ASP A 351 -8.34 16.27 -8.32
C ASP A 351 -9.28 17.34 -8.87
N SER A 352 -10.58 17.25 -8.56
CA SER A 352 -11.56 18.27 -8.91
C SER A 352 -11.56 19.43 -7.91
N GLU A 353 -11.85 20.65 -8.39
CA GLU A 353 -12.04 21.81 -7.51
C GLU A 353 -13.16 21.59 -6.48
N GLU A 354 -14.23 20.90 -6.88
CA GLU A 354 -15.37 20.57 -6.02
C GLU A 354 -14.92 19.73 -4.82
N ASN A 355 -14.20 18.63 -5.06
CA ASN A 355 -13.70 17.77 -3.99
C ASN A 355 -12.83 18.55 -3.00
N ILE A 356 -11.95 19.41 -3.49
CA ILE A 356 -11.07 20.24 -2.66
C ILE A 356 -11.88 21.26 -1.84
N LYS A 357 -12.81 21.99 -2.46
CA LYS A 357 -13.70 22.95 -1.77
C LYS A 357 -14.49 22.24 -0.68
N THR A 358 -15.13 21.12 -1.00
CA THR A 358 -15.94 20.36 -0.04
C THR A 358 -15.10 19.85 1.14
N ILE A 359 -13.89 19.33 0.91
CA ILE A 359 -13.01 18.93 2.02
C ILE A 359 -12.71 20.12 2.95
N ILE A 360 -12.38 21.29 2.39
CA ILE A 360 -12.05 22.48 3.18
C ILE A 360 -13.26 23.00 3.95
N GLU A 361 -14.45 23.02 3.33
CA GLU A 361 -15.70 23.40 3.97
C GLU A 361 -16.06 22.47 5.13
N GLN A 362 -16.00 21.16 4.90
CA GLN A 362 -16.22 20.16 5.96
C GLN A 362 -15.16 20.26 7.06
N ALA A 363 -13.89 20.52 6.71
CA ALA A 363 -12.84 20.75 7.69
C ALA A 363 -13.14 21.95 8.60
N HIS A 364 -13.64 23.04 8.03
CA HIS A 364 -14.08 24.21 8.79
C HIS A 364 -15.26 23.88 9.72
N LEU A 365 -16.30 23.22 9.19
CA LEU A 365 -17.49 22.82 9.97
C LEU A 365 -17.14 21.89 11.14
N HIS A 366 -16.12 21.04 10.99
CA HIS A 366 -15.63 20.14 12.04
C HIS A 366 -14.35 20.63 12.74
N HIS A 367 -14.11 21.94 12.71
CA HIS A 367 -13.08 22.63 13.52
C HIS A 367 -11.63 22.18 13.32
N ALA A 368 -11.29 21.69 12.12
CA ALA A 368 -9.92 21.36 11.75
C ALA A 368 -9.02 22.61 11.86
N LYS A 369 -7.88 22.48 12.53
CA LYS A 369 -6.91 23.58 12.71
C LYS A 369 -6.04 23.81 11.48
N PHE A 370 -5.81 22.76 10.69
CA PHE A 370 -4.99 22.84 9.49
C PHE A 370 -5.42 21.83 8.42
N ILE A 371 -5.02 22.11 7.19
CA ILE A 371 -5.02 21.14 6.09
C ILE A 371 -3.67 21.23 5.40
N TYR A 372 -2.98 20.10 5.23
CA TYR A 372 -1.76 20.05 4.44
C TYR A 372 -1.97 19.16 3.20
N PRO A 373 -1.88 19.71 1.98
CA PRO A 373 -2.24 18.99 0.77
C PRO A 373 -1.04 18.34 0.06
N GLY A 374 -1.33 17.35 -0.77
CA GLY A 374 -0.43 16.83 -1.78
C GLY A 374 -1.17 16.66 -3.10
N PHE A 375 -0.99 17.58 -4.05
CA PHE A 375 -1.68 17.60 -5.36
C PHE A 375 -1.08 16.64 -6.38
N GLY A 376 -0.87 15.41 -5.96
CA GLY A 376 -0.31 14.36 -6.79
C GLY A 376 -0.11 13.08 -6.01
N VAL A 377 0.41 12.07 -6.71
CA VAL A 377 0.79 10.79 -6.14
C VAL A 377 2.21 10.43 -6.55
N THR A 378 2.95 9.84 -5.62
CA THR A 378 4.25 9.25 -5.91
C THR A 378 4.07 7.82 -6.36
N LEU A 379 4.71 7.41 -7.45
CA LEU A 379 4.61 6.05 -7.99
C LEU A 379 6.01 5.46 -8.23
N ARG A 380 6.29 4.33 -7.56
CA ARG A 380 7.53 3.55 -7.72
C ARG A 380 7.23 2.08 -7.97
N SER A 381 8.09 1.41 -8.75
CA SER A 381 8.21 -0.05 -8.83
C SER A 381 6.88 -0.81 -8.72
N ASN A 382 6.72 -1.68 -7.71
CA ASN A 382 5.54 -2.53 -7.51
C ASN A 382 4.31 -1.74 -6.98
N GLN A 383 4.50 -0.58 -6.36
CA GLN A 383 3.40 0.31 -6.03
C GLN A 383 2.72 0.81 -7.32
N ARG A 384 3.49 1.19 -8.36
CA ARG A 384 2.93 1.58 -9.66
C ARG A 384 2.09 0.47 -10.26
N SER A 385 2.62 -0.76 -10.30
CA SER A 385 1.88 -1.91 -10.85
C SER A 385 0.60 -2.20 -10.06
N TYR A 386 0.64 -2.12 -8.72
CA TYR A 386 -0.55 -2.25 -7.88
C TYR A 386 -1.57 -1.15 -8.16
N PHE A 387 -1.13 0.10 -8.23
CA PHE A 387 -2.00 1.24 -8.51
C PHE A 387 -2.67 1.10 -9.89
N TYR A 388 -1.90 0.81 -10.94
CA TYR A 388 -2.41 0.63 -12.30
C TYR A 388 -3.36 -0.57 -12.42
N TYR A 389 -3.06 -1.69 -11.76
CA TYR A 389 -3.97 -2.81 -11.67
C TYR A 389 -5.32 -2.42 -11.04
N GLN A 390 -5.30 -1.59 -9.99
CA GLN A 390 -6.53 -1.08 -9.38
C GLN A 390 -7.23 -0.05 -10.28
N LEU A 391 -6.50 0.76 -11.04
CA LEU A 391 -7.10 1.68 -12.03
C LEU A 391 -7.84 0.93 -13.13
N ASP A 392 -7.25 -0.09 -13.73
CA ASP A 392 -7.93 -0.87 -14.78
C ASP A 392 -9.24 -1.51 -14.27
N ARG A 393 -9.29 -1.86 -12.98
CA ARG A 393 -10.47 -2.47 -12.35
C ARG A 393 -11.56 -1.47 -11.98
N PHE A 394 -11.19 -0.35 -11.37
CA PHE A 394 -12.15 0.58 -10.76
C PHE A 394 -12.34 1.88 -11.54
N PHE A 395 -11.38 2.24 -12.38
CA PHE A 395 -11.39 3.47 -13.17
C PHE A 395 -10.94 3.20 -14.62
N PRO A 396 -11.73 2.47 -15.43
CA PRO A 396 -11.36 2.11 -16.79
C PRO A 396 -10.89 3.31 -17.61
N GLY A 397 -9.76 3.16 -18.31
CA GLY A 397 -9.15 4.22 -19.11
C GLY A 397 -8.21 5.17 -18.34
N LYS A 398 -8.21 5.16 -17.00
CA LYS A 398 -7.36 6.08 -16.22
C LYS A 398 -5.89 5.66 -16.23
N ARG A 399 -5.58 4.36 -16.23
CA ARG A 399 -4.19 3.89 -16.37
C ARG A 399 -3.50 4.52 -17.59
N GLN A 400 -4.19 4.50 -18.73
CA GLN A 400 -3.68 5.03 -20.00
C GLN A 400 -3.44 6.54 -19.94
N LEU A 401 -4.28 7.29 -19.20
CA LEU A 401 -4.01 8.71 -18.93
C LEU A 401 -2.74 8.89 -18.10
N TYR A 402 -2.54 8.08 -17.04
CA TYR A 402 -1.32 8.14 -16.25
C TYR A 402 -0.08 7.82 -17.09
N GLU A 403 -0.13 6.77 -17.92
CA GLU A 403 0.97 6.39 -18.81
C GLU A 403 1.28 7.46 -19.85
N LYS A 404 0.25 8.10 -20.41
CA LYS A 404 0.38 9.17 -21.39
C LYS A 404 1.02 10.43 -20.81
N TYR A 405 0.60 10.87 -19.62
CA TYR A 405 1.02 12.17 -19.06
C TYR A 405 2.23 12.07 -18.13
N TYR A 406 2.41 10.95 -17.42
CA TYR A 406 3.47 10.80 -16.43
C TYR A 406 4.54 9.79 -16.84
N HIS A 407 4.26 8.94 -17.82
CA HIS A 407 5.17 7.87 -18.22
C HIS A 407 5.65 7.08 -17.00
N ASN A 408 6.95 7.19 -16.69
CA ASN A 408 7.60 6.49 -15.60
C ASN A 408 8.14 7.40 -14.50
N THR A 409 7.69 8.65 -14.45
CA THR A 409 8.13 9.61 -13.43
C THR A 409 7.76 9.15 -12.02
N TYR A 410 8.59 9.56 -11.06
CA TYR A 410 8.32 9.29 -9.65
C TYR A 410 7.12 10.10 -9.12
N SER A 411 7.03 11.38 -9.49
CA SER A 411 5.94 12.27 -9.06
C SER A 411 4.93 12.43 -10.19
N CYS A 412 3.66 12.18 -9.89
CA CYS A 412 2.53 12.36 -10.79
C CYS A 412 1.61 13.45 -10.21
N GLU A 413 1.96 14.71 -10.46
CA GLU A 413 1.19 15.89 -10.02
C GLU A 413 -0.05 16.08 -10.90
N SER A 414 -1.14 16.59 -10.32
CA SER A 414 -2.32 16.95 -11.11
C SER A 414 -1.94 17.92 -12.23
N LEU A 415 -2.50 17.71 -13.43
CA LEU A 415 -2.31 18.62 -14.56
C LEU A 415 -2.83 20.04 -14.24
N HIS A 416 -3.67 20.18 -13.22
CA HIS A 416 -4.24 21.44 -12.75
C HIS A 416 -3.60 21.95 -11.45
N HIS A 417 -2.47 21.39 -10.98
CA HIS A 417 -1.90 21.66 -9.65
C HIS A 417 -1.79 23.16 -9.29
N GLN A 418 -1.42 24.03 -10.23
CA GLN A 418 -1.32 25.48 -9.97
C GLN A 418 -2.68 26.11 -9.66
N ALA A 419 -3.72 25.74 -10.40
CA ALA A 419 -5.08 26.23 -10.17
C ALA A 419 -5.64 25.67 -8.86
N LEU A 420 -5.43 24.37 -8.61
CA LEU A 420 -5.83 23.70 -7.37
C LEU A 420 -5.15 24.32 -6.15
N TRP A 421 -3.86 24.64 -6.24
CA TRP A 421 -3.12 25.31 -5.16
C TRP A 421 -3.67 26.71 -4.87
N LYS A 422 -3.92 27.52 -5.90
CA LYS A 422 -4.51 28.87 -5.76
C LYS A 422 -5.89 28.80 -5.11
N LEU A 423 -6.73 27.86 -5.55
CA LEU A 423 -8.04 27.62 -4.97
C LEU A 423 -7.93 27.21 -3.50
N PHE A 424 -7.09 26.21 -3.21
CA PHE A 424 -6.86 25.70 -1.87
C PHE A 424 -6.41 26.81 -0.91
N GLN A 425 -5.46 27.65 -1.32
CA GLN A 425 -5.01 28.78 -0.52
C GLN A 425 -6.14 29.78 -0.24
N LYS A 426 -6.93 30.13 -1.26
CA LYS A 426 -8.06 31.04 -1.14
C LYS A 426 -9.10 30.52 -0.14
N GLU A 427 -9.51 29.26 -0.27
CA GLU A 427 -10.52 28.68 0.61
C GLU A 427 -9.99 28.47 2.04
N CYS A 428 -8.74 28.02 2.22
CA CYS A 428 -8.16 27.95 3.57
C CYS A 428 -8.06 29.33 4.22
N GLN A 429 -7.69 30.38 3.49
CA GLN A 429 -7.65 31.76 3.98
C GLN A 429 -9.04 32.26 4.37
N LYS A 430 -10.06 31.97 3.56
CA LYS A 430 -11.47 32.31 3.83
C LYS A 430 -11.95 31.76 5.17
N TYR A 431 -11.55 30.54 5.53
CA TYR A 431 -11.97 29.88 6.78
C TYR A 431 -10.95 29.99 7.93
N GLY A 432 -9.81 30.67 7.72
CA GLY A 432 -8.75 30.78 8.73
C GLY A 432 -8.02 29.46 9.04
N ILE A 433 -8.01 28.51 8.11
CA ILE A 433 -7.37 27.19 8.27
C ILE A 433 -5.88 27.29 7.92
N LEU A 434 -5.00 26.79 8.80
CA LEU A 434 -3.56 26.77 8.54
C LEU A 434 -3.22 25.76 7.44
N TYR A 435 -2.25 26.08 6.60
CA TYR A 435 -1.81 25.16 5.53
C TYR A 435 -0.32 25.17 5.22
N ARG A 436 0.42 26.16 5.74
CA ARG A 436 1.88 26.21 5.60
C ARG A 436 2.52 25.41 6.72
N MET A 437 3.48 24.56 6.38
CA MET A 437 4.15 23.67 7.35
C MET A 437 4.67 24.43 8.58
N ASN A 438 5.35 25.56 8.38
CA ASN A 438 5.91 26.36 9.48
C ASN A 438 4.83 26.91 10.42
N ASP A 439 3.70 27.37 9.87
CA ASP A 439 2.60 27.93 10.66
C ASP A 439 1.93 26.82 11.50
N ILE A 440 1.75 25.64 10.89
CA ILE A 440 1.22 24.45 11.58
C ILE A 440 2.15 24.06 12.73
N ILE A 441 3.45 23.94 12.47
CA ILE A 441 4.46 23.58 13.48
C ILE A 441 4.48 24.60 14.62
N HIS A 442 4.46 25.89 14.29
CA HIS A 442 4.46 26.94 15.29
C HIS A 442 3.21 26.89 16.17
N ALA A 443 2.03 26.69 15.57
CA ALA A 443 0.76 26.67 16.29
C ALA A 443 0.71 25.56 17.36
N TYR A 444 0.93 24.29 16.97
CA TYR A 444 0.77 23.19 17.92
C TYR A 444 1.89 23.13 18.98
N LYS A 445 3.09 23.63 18.67
CA LYS A 445 4.19 23.72 19.66
C LYS A 445 4.02 24.88 20.63
N LYS A 446 3.33 25.96 20.23
CA LYS A 446 3.06 27.12 21.08
C LYS A 446 1.94 26.85 22.09
N GLU A 447 0.88 26.13 21.68
CA GLU A 447 -0.26 25.81 22.54
C GLU A 447 0.15 25.09 23.83
N THR A 448 1.27 24.37 23.84
CA THR A 448 1.75 23.62 25.00
C THR A 448 2.70 24.40 25.91
N GLY A 449 2.90 25.70 25.66
CA GLY A 449 3.65 26.59 26.56
C GLY A 449 5.16 26.30 26.68
N ILE A 450 5.74 25.44 25.84
CA ILE A 450 7.18 25.16 25.85
C ILE A 450 7.91 26.36 25.24
N LYS A 451 8.29 27.33 26.09
CA LYS A 451 9.40 28.24 25.77
C LYS A 451 10.63 27.38 25.56
N GLN A 452 11.07 27.25 24.32
CA GLN A 452 12.40 26.76 24.01
C GLN A 452 13.40 27.62 24.77
N MET A 453 13.97 27.10 25.86
CA MET A 453 15.09 27.74 26.53
C MET A 453 16.28 27.62 25.58
N SER A 454 16.51 28.65 24.77
CA SER A 454 17.80 28.87 24.15
C SER A 454 18.81 29.08 25.27
N LEU A 455 19.75 28.14 25.42
CA LEU A 455 20.94 28.34 26.24
C LEU A 455 21.73 29.50 25.60
N LEU A 456 21.79 30.62 26.32
CA LEU A 456 22.80 31.65 26.14
C LEU A 456 24.18 31.11 26.54
#